data_AF-A0ABD0QM60-F1
#
_entry.id   AF-A0ABD0QM60-F1
#
_cell.length_a   1.000
_cell.length_b   1.000
_cell.length_c   1.000
_cell.angle_alpha   90.00
_cell.angle_beta   90.00
_cell.angle_gamma   90.00
#
_symmetry.space_group_name_H-M   'P 1'
#
loop_
_entity.id
_entity.type
_entity.pdbx_description
1 polymer ?
#
loop_
_entity_poly.entity_id
_entity_poly.type
_entity_poly.pdbx_seq_one_letter_code
_entity_poly.pdbx_strand_id
1 'polypeptide(L)' 'TKWLQHLSLLLKASLLVVNAVDRDHRPVLVHCSDGWDRTPQIAALAKVLLDPYYRTIE' A
#
# COMPACT_ATOMS: atom_id res chain seq x y z
N THR A 1 7.23 -1.91 22.70
CA THR A 1 7.30 -0.95 21.59
C THR A 1 6.42 -1.30 20.39
N LYS A 2 6.03 -2.56 20.12
CA LYS A 2 5.09 -2.98 19.02
C LYS A 2 5.47 -2.52 17.59
N TRP A 3 6.69 -2.04 17.40
CA TRP A 3 7.16 -1.48 16.14
C TRP A 3 6.94 -2.42 14.94
N LEU A 4 7.40 -3.66 15.04
CA LEU A 4 7.24 -4.66 13.98
C LEU A 4 5.77 -5.03 13.72
N GLN A 5 4.91 -4.94 14.73
CA GLN A 5 3.48 -5.16 14.56
C GLN A 5 2.86 -4.07 13.69
N HIS A 6 3.23 -2.80 13.90
CA HIS A 6 2.74 -1.69 13.09
C HIS A 6 3.22 -1.79 11.63
N LEU A 7 4.50 -2.14 11.42
CA LEU A 7 5.02 -2.39 10.07
C LEU A 7 4.30 -3.54 9.37
N SER A 8 4.04 -4.64 10.09
CA SER A 8 3.30 -5.80 9.56
C SER A 8 1.89 -5.41 9.11
N LEU A 9 1.19 -4.55 9.87
CA LEU A 9 -0.14 -4.09 9.49
C LEU A 9 -0.13 -3.22 8.23
N LEU A 10 0.86 -2.33 8.07
CA LEU A 10 1.01 -1.51 6.86
C LEU A 10 1.28 -2.37 5.61
N LEU A 11 2.18 -3.35 5.73
CA LEU A 11 2.48 -4.28 4.63
C LEU A 11 1.26 -5.14 4.27
N LYS A 12 0.53 -5.65 5.26
CA LYS A 12 -0.70 -6.42 5.02
C LYS A 12 -1.78 -5.59 4.32
N ALA A 13 -2.00 -4.35 4.76
CA ALA A 13 -2.96 -3.45 4.12
C ALA A 13 -2.57 -3.15 2.66
N SER A 14 -1.28 -2.94 2.40
CA SER A 14 -0.77 -2.73 1.03
C SER A 14 -0.99 -3.96 0.15
N LEU A 15 -0.77 -5.17 0.69
CA LEU A 15 -1.00 -6.42 -0.04
C LEU A 15 -2.49 -6.65 -0.39
N LEU A 16 -3.43 -6.16 0.43
CA LEU A 16 -4.86 -6.18 0.09
C LEU A 16 -5.15 -5.32 -1.14
N VAL A 17 -4.54 -4.13 -1.23
CA VAL A 17 -4.66 -3.27 -2.42
C VAL A 17 -4.06 -3.95 -3.64
N VAL A 18 -2.85 -4.51 -3.52
CA VAL A 18 -2.17 -5.22 -4.60
C VAL A 18 -3.03 -6.37 -5.14
N ASN A 19 -3.55 -7.23 -4.27
CA ASN A 19 -4.39 -8.36 -4.70
C ASN A 19 -5.68 -7.90 -5.38
N ALA A 20 -6.34 -6.86 -4.87
CA ALA A 20 -7.55 -6.33 -5.48
C ALA A 20 -7.31 -5.76 -6.88
N VAL A 21 -6.16 -5.13 -7.12
CA VAL A 21 -5.79 -4.55 -8.42
C VAL A 21 -5.27 -5.62 -9.39
N ASP A 22 -4.27 -6.40 -8.98
CA ASP A 22 -3.53 -7.32 -9.85
C ASP A 22 -4.30 -8.61 -10.14
N ARG A 23 -4.94 -9.18 -9.11
CA ARG A 23 -5.61 -10.49 -9.22
C ARG A 23 -7.09 -10.37 -9.47
N ASP A 24 -7.76 -9.45 -8.78
CA ASP A 24 -9.22 -9.32 -8.88
C ASP A 24 -9.66 -8.29 -9.94
N HIS A 25 -8.72 -7.50 -10.49
CA HIS A 25 -8.98 -6.45 -11.48
C HIS A 25 -10.04 -5.42 -11.03
N ARG A 26 -10.04 -5.06 -9.75
CA ARG A 26 -10.99 -4.09 -9.16
C ARG A 26 -10.31 -2.78 -8.77
N PRO A 27 -10.96 -1.62 -9.01
CA PRO A 27 -10.47 -0.34 -8.50
C PRO A 27 -10.58 -0.30 -6.97
N VAL A 28 -9.64 0.40 -6.32
CA VAL A 28 -9.57 0.53 -4.87
C VAL A 28 -9.48 2.01 -4.47
N LEU A 29 -10.32 2.43 -3.52
CA LEU A 29 -10.18 3.70 -2.82
C LEU A 29 -9.42 3.48 -1.51
N VAL A 30 -8.23 4.07 -1.39
CA VAL A 30 -7.46 4.06 -0.14
C VAL A 30 -7.70 5.39 0.58
N HIS A 31 -8.34 5.34 1.75
CA HIS A 31 -8.52 6.50 2.62
C HIS A 31 -8.28 6.16 4.09
N CYS A 32 -7.97 7.18 4.89
CA CYS A 32 -7.95 7.07 6.35
C CYS A 32 -8.85 8.15 6.96
N SER A 33 -8.37 8.91 7.94
CA SER A 33 -9.06 10.08 8.49
C SER A 33 -8.91 11.28 7.54
N ASP A 34 -7.78 11.99 7.60
CA ASP A 34 -7.49 13.14 6.73
C ASP A 34 -6.80 12.76 5.41
N GLY A 35 -6.34 11.52 5.28
CA GLY A 35 -5.75 11.00 4.05
C GLY A 35 -4.27 11.32 3.83
N TRP A 36 -3.57 11.93 4.80
CA TRP A 36 -2.18 12.37 4.61
C TRP A 36 -1.09 11.52 5.31
N ASP A 37 -1.44 10.56 6.17
CA ASP A 37 -0.45 9.71 6.86
C ASP A 37 -0.48 8.25 6.38
N ARG A 38 -1.48 7.48 6.83
CA ARG A 38 -1.61 6.05 6.51
C ARG A 38 -1.98 5.82 5.05
N THR A 39 -2.71 6.74 4.45
CA THR A 39 -3.10 6.67 3.03
C THR A 39 -1.86 6.69 2.12
N PRO A 40 -0.96 7.69 2.17
CA PRO A 40 0.24 7.65 1.32
C PRO A 40 1.16 6.49 1.65
N GLN A 41 1.25 6.05 2.92
CA GLN A 41 2.02 4.84 3.28
C GLN A 41 1.52 3.59 2.52
N ILE A 42 0.21 3.33 2.57
CA ILE A 42 -0.39 2.16 1.90
C ILE A 42 -0.36 2.31 0.38
N ALA A 43 -0.70 3.50 -0.14
CA ALA A 43 -0.73 3.75 -1.58
C ALA A 43 0.67 3.65 -2.20
N ALA A 44 1.71 4.23 -1.58
CA ALA A 44 3.07 4.16 -2.08
C ALA A 44 3.61 2.73 -2.05
N LEU A 45 3.41 1.99 -0.95
CA LEU A 45 3.82 0.59 -0.86
C LEU A 45 3.13 -0.28 -1.92
N ALA A 46 1.83 -0.10 -2.15
CA ALA A 46 1.12 -0.82 -3.21
C ALA A 46 1.68 -0.50 -4.60
N LYS A 47 2.02 0.77 -4.89
CA LYS A 47 2.66 1.18 -6.15
C LYS A 47 4.02 0.53 -6.36
N VAL A 48 4.88 0.49 -5.33
CA VAL A 48 6.17 -0.20 -5.37
C VAL A 48 5.99 -1.70 -5.63
N LEU A 49 4.94 -2.33 -5.11
CA LEU A 49 4.66 -3.75 -5.32
C LEU A 49 4.07 -4.05 -6.71
N LEU A 50 3.26 -3.16 -7.26
CA LEU A 50 2.57 -3.38 -8.55
C LEU A 50 3.42 -3.00 -9.76
N ASP A 51 4.09 -1.85 -9.71
CA ASP A 51 4.70 -1.24 -10.88
C ASP A 51 6.23 -1.20 -10.74
N PRO A 52 6.98 -1.91 -11.62
CA PRO A 52 8.43 -1.90 -11.62
C PRO A 52 9.06 -0.52 -11.72
N TYR A 53 8.37 0.47 -12.32
CA TYR A 53 8.84 1.84 -12.40
C TYR A 53 9.19 2.40 -11.01
N TYR A 54 8.36 2.19 -9.99
CA TYR A 54 8.64 2.72 -8.64
C TYR A 54 9.77 2.00 -7.89
N ARG A 55 10.49 1.10 -8.55
CA ARG A 55 11.73 0.47 -8.03
C ARG A 55 12.99 1.03 -8.72
N THR A 56 12.86 2.05 -9.57
CA THR A 56 13.98 2.82 -10.11
C THR A 56 14.34 4.00 -9.18
N ILE A 57 15.51 4.62 -9.41
CA ILE A 57 16.01 5.73 -8.58
C ILE A 57 15.54 7.10 -9.09
N GLU A 58 15.18 7.19 -10.37
CA GLU A 58 14.71 8.42 -11.04
C GLU A 58 13.31 8.86 -10.59
#